data_AF-A0A956Y739-F1
#
_entry.id   AF-A0A956Y739-F1
#
_cell.length_a   1.000
_cell.length_b   1.000
_cell.length_c   1.000
_cell.angle_alpha   90.00
_cell.angle_beta   90.00
_cell.angle_gamma   90.00
#
_symmetry.space_group_name_H-M   'P 1'
#
loop_
_entity.id
_entity.type
_entity.pdbx_description
1 polymer ?
#
loop_
_entity_poly.entity_id
_entity_poly.type
_entity_poly.pdbx_seq_one_letter_code
_entity_poly.pdbx_strand_id
1 'polypeptide(L)'
;GQYAPPENRFGAYPEDFVGSDAPLLHVASRGPLNFLVTDLAGRYQNISGLLRLQRQVVFVQQGYFIMVDDMISTTPHQLSAIVHFVDEAVPDNGWLRGETGGLVLGVGTLAPQSPVIDTGNDGQPFGRISTASTTSTRLINVILPTDTAGWPNRPTLELLHDDTTAQVVRVTHNMDSDIAATGTVDDVFFAYNSPDMLTAGPYRSNANVALVRRDVVGTVLTAVVDQGTQLWDSVNQQMLIGNLSGQGMVSVTRNGTQVSANGVANGAFMYAPGATSLRVDGASHSSLTCGDYLIVGNSMPPSNVFNASTCTPQVQ
;
A
#
# COMPACT_ATOMS: atom_id res chain seq x y z
N GLY A 1 6.52 -14.70 9.09
CA GLY A 1 7.84 -14.84 9.72
C GLY A 1 8.06 -16.26 10.18
N GLN A 2 9.32 -16.70 10.26
CA GLN A 2 9.67 -17.94 10.94
C GLN A 2 9.61 -17.71 12.46
N TYR A 3 9.16 -18.71 13.22
CA TYR A 3 9.11 -18.65 14.68
C TYR A 3 10.52 -18.63 15.29
N ALA A 4 10.73 -17.84 16.35
CA ALA A 4 11.99 -17.83 17.11
C ALA A 4 11.81 -18.57 18.46
N PRO A 5 12.19 -19.86 18.53
CA PRO A 5 12.11 -20.62 19.78
C PRO A 5 13.11 -20.12 20.83
N PRO A 6 12.93 -20.50 22.11
CA PRO A 6 13.94 -20.28 23.14
C PRO A 6 15.29 -20.92 22.74
N GLU A 7 16.40 -20.25 23.09
CA GLU A 7 17.78 -20.63 22.69
C GLU A 7 18.17 -22.08 23.04
N ASN A 8 17.40 -22.76 23.90
CA ASN A 8 17.77 -24.04 24.51
C ASN A 8 16.76 -25.17 24.23
N ARG A 9 15.67 -24.93 23.48
CA ARG A 9 14.49 -25.84 23.43
C ARG A 9 13.78 -26.00 22.07
N PHE A 10 14.48 -25.73 20.97
CA PHE A 10 13.95 -25.79 19.59
C PHE A 10 12.97 -26.95 19.32
N GLY A 11 11.67 -26.63 19.21
CA GLY A 11 10.63 -27.53 18.70
C GLY A 11 10.32 -28.76 19.55
N ALA A 12 10.85 -28.84 20.78
CA ALA A 12 10.70 -30.01 21.63
C ALA A 12 9.45 -29.96 22.54
N TYR A 13 8.89 -28.76 22.74
CA TYR A 13 7.89 -28.51 23.77
C TYR A 13 6.74 -27.65 23.24
N PRO A 14 5.48 -28.15 23.22
CA PRO A 14 4.31 -27.39 22.78
C PRO A 14 4.09 -26.08 23.55
N GLU A 15 4.49 -26.03 24.82
CA GLU A 15 4.41 -24.83 25.66
C GLU A 15 5.23 -23.65 25.14
N ASP A 16 6.28 -23.89 24.35
CA ASP A 16 7.10 -22.83 23.76
C ASP A 16 6.28 -22.00 22.73
N PHE A 17 5.20 -22.56 22.18
CA PHE A 17 4.35 -21.88 21.20
C PHE A 17 3.26 -21.01 21.85
N VAL A 18 3.06 -21.10 23.17
CA VAL A 18 2.05 -20.29 23.87
C VAL A 18 2.44 -18.81 23.77
N GLY A 19 1.52 -17.99 23.26
CA GLY A 19 1.78 -16.55 23.02
C GLY A 19 2.62 -16.26 21.76
N SER A 20 3.03 -17.29 21.02
CA SER A 20 3.81 -17.13 19.77
C SER A 20 2.96 -16.82 18.54
N ASP A 21 1.66 -16.64 18.71
CA ASP A 21 0.75 -16.34 17.62
C ASP A 21 1.10 -14.99 16.97
N ALA A 22 0.78 -14.88 15.67
CA ALA A 22 0.79 -13.61 14.97
C ALA A 22 -0.62 -13.29 14.50
N PRO A 23 -1.41 -12.52 15.27
CA PRO A 23 -2.78 -12.22 14.88
C PRO A 23 -2.81 -11.38 13.60
N LEU A 24 -3.82 -11.62 12.76
CA LEU A 24 -4.24 -10.65 11.76
C LEU A 24 -4.97 -9.53 12.49
N LEU A 25 -4.42 -8.32 12.44
CA LEU A 25 -5.01 -7.14 13.08
C LEU A 25 -6.09 -6.52 12.20
N HIS A 26 -5.89 -6.56 10.88
CA HIS A 26 -6.82 -5.97 9.93
C HIS A 26 -6.71 -6.64 8.57
N VAL A 27 -7.85 -6.80 7.88
CA VAL A 27 -7.93 -7.27 6.50
C VAL A 27 -9.02 -6.47 5.80
N ALA A 28 -8.70 -5.90 4.65
CA ALA A 28 -9.65 -5.17 3.83
C ALA A 28 -9.39 -5.43 2.35
N SER A 29 -10.46 -5.41 1.56
CA SER A 29 -10.41 -5.61 0.12
C SER A 29 -11.48 -4.74 -0.52
N ARG A 30 -11.08 -3.89 -1.48
CA ARG A 30 -12.02 -3.17 -2.33
C ARG A 30 -11.37 -2.66 -3.61
N GLY A 31 -12.04 -2.92 -4.73
CA GLY A 31 -11.60 -2.46 -6.03
C GLY A 31 -10.15 -2.89 -6.31
N PRO A 32 -9.22 -1.96 -6.54
CA PRO A 32 -7.87 -2.31 -6.92
C PRO A 32 -6.93 -2.71 -5.77
N LEU A 33 -7.40 -2.66 -4.52
CA LEU A 33 -6.52 -2.78 -3.36
C LEU A 33 -7.00 -3.87 -2.40
N ASN A 34 -6.07 -4.74 -2.00
CA ASN A 34 -6.23 -5.60 -0.84
C ASN A 34 -5.17 -5.21 0.19
N PHE A 35 -5.55 -5.17 1.45
CA PHE A 35 -4.69 -4.76 2.54
C PHE A 35 -4.81 -5.72 3.70
N LEU A 36 -3.68 -6.06 4.30
CA LEU A 36 -3.64 -6.78 5.56
C LEU A 36 -2.57 -6.21 6.47
N VAL A 37 -2.82 -6.33 7.76
CA VAL A 37 -1.88 -6.00 8.83
C VAL A 37 -1.82 -7.17 9.81
N THR A 38 -0.62 -7.54 10.22
CA THR A 38 -0.40 -8.56 11.25
C THR A 38 0.66 -8.11 12.25
N ASP A 39 0.43 -8.42 13.52
CA ASP A 39 1.44 -8.28 14.57
C ASP A 39 2.26 -9.58 14.63
N LEU A 40 3.55 -9.47 14.40
CA LEU A 40 4.49 -10.58 14.46
C LEU A 40 5.23 -10.62 15.80
N ALA A 41 5.10 -9.64 16.69
CA ALA A 41 5.92 -9.55 17.91
C ALA A 41 5.81 -10.81 18.78
N GLY A 42 4.61 -11.41 18.88
CA GLY A 42 4.40 -12.67 19.60
C GLY A 42 5.29 -13.82 19.10
N ARG A 43 5.46 -13.96 17.77
CA ARG A 43 6.35 -14.98 17.16
C ARG A 43 7.81 -14.84 17.55
N TYR A 44 8.19 -13.66 18.04
CA TYR A 44 9.54 -13.29 18.42
C TYR A 44 9.62 -12.85 19.89
N GLN A 45 8.68 -13.28 20.73
CA GLN A 45 8.61 -12.89 22.15
C GLN A 45 9.87 -13.20 22.96
N ASN A 46 10.70 -14.14 22.49
CA ASN A 46 11.97 -14.50 23.11
C ASN A 46 13.14 -13.57 22.72
N ILE A 47 12.94 -12.66 21.75
CA ILE A 47 13.93 -11.64 21.40
C ILE A 47 13.86 -10.51 22.42
N SER A 48 14.88 -10.44 23.27
CA SER A 48 14.99 -9.40 24.30
C SER A 48 14.86 -8.00 23.70
N GLY A 49 14.00 -7.17 24.31
CA GLY A 49 13.84 -5.77 23.93
C GLY A 49 12.97 -5.50 22.71
N LEU A 50 12.45 -6.52 22.01
CA LEU A 50 11.50 -6.31 20.90
C LEU A 50 10.16 -5.80 21.43
N LEU A 51 9.70 -4.64 20.94
CA LEU A 51 8.45 -4.01 21.35
C LEU A 51 7.36 -4.15 20.28
N ARG A 52 7.74 -4.01 19.01
CA ARG A 52 6.84 -4.12 17.86
C ARG A 52 7.57 -4.80 16.72
N LEU A 53 6.90 -5.73 16.07
CA LEU A 53 7.24 -6.18 14.73
C LEU A 53 5.94 -6.35 13.95
N GLN A 54 5.59 -5.38 13.12
CA GLN A 54 4.33 -5.40 12.38
C GLN A 54 4.61 -5.59 10.90
N ARG A 55 3.82 -6.45 10.25
CA ARG A 55 3.83 -6.59 8.80
C ARG A 55 2.56 -6.03 8.20
N GLN A 56 2.73 -5.13 7.23
CA GLN A 56 1.66 -4.65 6.36
C GLN A 56 1.89 -5.20 4.96
N VAL A 57 0.83 -5.67 4.30
CA VAL A 57 0.90 -6.10 2.90
C VAL A 57 -0.23 -5.46 2.12
N VAL A 58 0.14 -4.79 1.03
CA VAL A 58 -0.82 -4.20 0.08
C VAL A 58 -0.66 -4.89 -1.26
N PHE A 59 -1.73 -5.50 -1.74
CA PHE A 59 -1.80 -6.03 -3.11
C PHE A 59 -2.48 -4.99 -3.99
N VAL A 60 -1.78 -4.51 -5.01
CA VAL A 60 -2.33 -3.60 -6.01
C VAL A 60 -2.66 -4.41 -7.27
N GLN A 61 -3.96 -4.73 -7.42
CA GLN A 61 -4.56 -5.53 -8.50
C GLN A 61 -3.70 -6.65 -9.09
N GLN A 62 -3.26 -7.63 -8.31
CA GLN A 62 -2.54 -8.82 -8.82
C GLN A 62 -1.27 -8.55 -9.67
N GLY A 63 -0.85 -7.29 -9.86
CA GLY A 63 0.33 -6.91 -10.63
C GLY A 63 1.57 -6.89 -9.76
N TYR A 64 1.45 -6.36 -8.54
CA TYR A 64 2.51 -6.37 -7.54
C TYR A 64 1.90 -6.29 -6.14
N PHE A 65 2.73 -6.54 -5.15
CA PHE A 65 2.39 -6.22 -3.77
C PHE A 65 3.56 -5.58 -3.05
N ILE A 66 3.24 -4.72 -2.09
CA ILE A 66 4.21 -4.06 -1.23
C ILE A 66 4.12 -4.73 0.13
N MET A 67 5.25 -5.19 0.63
CA MET A 67 5.41 -5.74 1.97
C MET A 67 6.26 -4.78 2.80
N VAL A 68 5.71 -4.37 3.92
CA VAL A 68 6.36 -3.48 4.88
C VAL A 68 6.47 -4.21 6.20
N ASP A 69 7.69 -4.43 6.66
CA ASP A 69 7.97 -4.85 8.02
C ASP A 69 8.50 -3.65 8.81
N ASP A 70 7.85 -3.30 9.92
CA ASP A 70 8.30 -2.25 10.84
C ASP A 70 8.64 -2.85 12.20
N MET A 71 9.84 -2.55 12.66
CA MET A 71 10.39 -3.04 13.93
C MET A 71 10.71 -1.87 14.85
N ILE A 72 10.26 -1.97 16.11
CA ILE A 72 10.69 -1.11 17.21
C ILE A 72 11.16 -1.99 18.37
N SER A 73 12.27 -1.61 18.98
CA SER A 73 12.87 -2.30 20.12
C SER A 73 13.62 -1.35 21.07
N THR A 74 13.90 -1.81 22.29
CA THR A 74 14.75 -1.10 23.26
C THR A 74 16.24 -1.39 23.09
N THR A 75 16.58 -2.44 22.35
CA THR A 75 17.96 -2.86 22.05
C THR A 75 18.18 -2.99 20.55
N PRO A 76 19.39 -2.73 20.02
CA PRO A 76 19.63 -2.86 18.59
C PRO A 76 19.44 -4.30 18.08
N HIS A 77 18.67 -4.45 17.00
CA HIS A 77 18.50 -5.69 16.26
C HIS A 77 18.66 -5.46 14.76
N GLN A 78 19.03 -6.53 14.06
CA GLN A 78 18.97 -6.58 12.61
C GLN A 78 17.67 -7.26 12.19
N LEU A 79 16.97 -6.64 11.23
CA LEU A 79 15.83 -7.24 10.55
C LEU A 79 16.28 -7.80 9.20
N SER A 80 15.86 -9.02 8.89
CA SER A 80 16.14 -9.66 7.60
C SER A 80 14.88 -10.27 7.01
N ALA A 81 14.63 -10.00 5.72
CA ALA A 81 13.73 -10.82 4.92
C ALA A 81 14.54 -11.88 4.17
N ILE A 82 14.01 -13.09 4.13
CA ILE A 82 14.53 -14.19 3.32
C ILE A 82 13.47 -14.48 2.26
N VAL A 83 13.89 -14.50 1.01
CA VAL A 83 13.06 -14.82 -0.15
C VAL A 83 13.64 -16.06 -0.79
N HIS A 84 12.85 -17.13 -0.81
CA HIS A 84 13.22 -18.39 -1.44
C HIS A 84 12.72 -18.44 -2.89
N PHE A 85 13.57 -18.95 -3.77
CA PHE A 85 13.31 -19.14 -5.20
C PHE A 85 13.44 -20.62 -5.55
N VAL A 86 12.99 -21.01 -6.74
CA VAL A 86 13.05 -22.41 -7.18
C VAL A 86 14.44 -22.75 -7.70
N ASP A 87 14.95 -21.98 -8.68
CA ASP A 87 16.21 -22.30 -9.36
C ASP A 87 17.40 -21.48 -8.83
N GLU A 88 17.26 -20.17 -8.76
CA GLU A 88 18.33 -19.27 -8.28
C GLU A 88 17.79 -17.94 -7.74
N ALA A 89 18.63 -17.26 -6.96
CA ALA A 89 18.42 -15.89 -6.49
C ALA A 89 19.57 -15.03 -7.00
N VAL A 90 19.26 -14.03 -7.83
CA VAL A 90 20.25 -13.21 -8.55
C VAL A 90 19.99 -11.73 -8.28
N PRO A 91 20.96 -10.99 -7.72
CA PRO A 91 20.88 -9.53 -7.65
C PRO A 91 20.94 -8.92 -9.06
N ASP A 92 19.98 -8.06 -9.39
CA ASP A 92 19.83 -7.39 -10.69
C ASP A 92 19.37 -5.93 -10.49
N ASN A 93 20.34 -5.00 -10.48
CA ASN A 93 20.08 -3.54 -10.47
C ASN A 93 19.07 -3.08 -9.39
N GLY A 94 19.33 -3.43 -8.12
CA GLY A 94 18.46 -3.07 -6.99
C GLY A 94 17.26 -4.01 -6.80
N TRP A 95 17.15 -5.05 -7.61
CA TRP A 95 16.19 -6.14 -7.44
C TRP A 95 16.90 -7.43 -7.06
N LEU A 96 16.22 -8.27 -6.31
CA LEU A 96 16.52 -9.69 -6.20
C LEU A 96 15.57 -10.44 -7.15
N ARG A 97 16.12 -11.19 -8.10
CA ARG A 97 15.39 -11.87 -9.16
C ARG A 97 15.53 -13.38 -8.99
N GLY A 98 14.45 -14.10 -9.21
CA GLY A 98 14.51 -15.51 -9.56
C GLY A 98 13.63 -15.80 -10.77
N GLU A 99 14.01 -16.80 -11.56
CA GLU A 99 13.32 -17.18 -12.78
C GLU A 99 13.21 -18.70 -12.87
N THR A 100 12.03 -19.19 -13.27
CA THR A 100 11.77 -20.60 -13.52
C THR A 100 10.74 -20.74 -14.62
N GLY A 101 11.04 -21.50 -15.68
CA GLY A 101 10.06 -21.83 -16.72
C GLY A 101 9.48 -20.61 -17.46
N GLY A 102 10.24 -19.52 -17.58
CA GLY A 102 9.79 -18.26 -18.20
C GLY A 102 8.99 -17.32 -17.29
N LEU A 103 8.75 -17.71 -16.04
CA LEU A 103 8.17 -16.86 -15.01
C LEU A 103 9.27 -16.23 -14.16
N VAL A 104 9.12 -14.95 -13.85
CA VAL A 104 10.08 -14.17 -13.06
C VAL A 104 9.40 -13.64 -11.81
N LEU A 105 10.07 -13.77 -10.66
CA LEU A 105 9.72 -13.07 -9.44
C LEU A 105 10.82 -12.08 -9.10
N GLY A 106 10.48 -10.79 -9.11
CA GLY A 106 11.35 -9.73 -8.63
C GLY A 106 10.98 -9.27 -7.22
N VAL A 107 11.99 -8.98 -6.41
CA VAL A 107 11.85 -8.29 -5.13
C VAL A 107 12.74 -7.05 -5.12
N GLY A 108 12.14 -5.88 -5.22
CA GLY A 108 12.82 -4.59 -5.12
C GLY A 108 12.74 -4.06 -3.71
N THR A 109 13.85 -3.57 -3.16
CA THR A 109 13.90 -3.04 -1.79
C THR A 109 14.05 -1.53 -1.79
N LEU A 110 13.13 -0.84 -1.12
CA LEU A 110 13.11 0.62 -0.97
C LEU A 110 13.67 1.11 0.36
N ALA A 111 13.45 0.33 1.42
CA ALA A 111 14.01 0.60 2.73
C ALA A 111 14.63 -0.69 3.30
N PRO A 112 15.86 -0.64 3.84
CA PRO A 112 16.73 0.54 3.88
C PRO A 112 17.22 0.91 2.46
N GLN A 113 17.56 2.18 2.21
CA GLN A 113 18.00 2.65 0.88
C GLN A 113 19.28 1.97 0.37
N SER A 114 20.05 1.32 1.25
CA SER A 114 21.24 0.54 0.91
C SER A 114 21.18 -0.79 1.67
N PRO A 115 20.33 -1.73 1.22
CA PRO A 115 20.21 -3.01 1.89
C PRO A 115 21.45 -3.86 1.67
N VAL A 116 21.78 -4.70 2.65
CA VAL A 116 22.73 -5.79 2.45
C VAL A 116 21.96 -6.94 1.83
N ILE A 117 22.36 -7.35 0.63
CA ILE A 117 21.77 -8.47 -0.10
C ILE A 117 22.79 -9.58 -0.21
N ASP A 118 22.51 -10.70 0.44
CA ASP A 118 23.29 -11.93 0.34
C ASP A 118 22.46 -13.00 -0.37
N THR A 119 23.10 -13.85 -1.17
CA THR A 119 22.45 -15.03 -1.76
C THR A 119 23.06 -16.31 -1.22
N GLY A 120 22.27 -17.38 -1.20
CA GLY A 120 22.71 -18.67 -0.69
C GLY A 120 21.77 -19.79 -1.07
N ASN A 121 22.00 -20.96 -0.49
CA ASN A 121 21.18 -22.14 -0.67
C ASN A 121 21.16 -22.93 0.64
N ASP A 122 19.99 -23.03 1.28
CA ASP A 122 19.75 -23.75 2.53
C ASP A 122 19.00 -25.09 2.32
N GLY A 123 19.13 -25.65 1.12
CA GLY A 123 18.23 -26.68 0.58
C GLY A 123 17.26 -26.08 -0.45
N GLN A 124 17.08 -24.77 -0.42
CA GLN A 124 16.43 -23.99 -1.46
C GLN A 124 17.23 -22.71 -1.75
N PRO A 125 17.41 -22.30 -3.03
CA PRO A 125 18.03 -21.02 -3.34
C PRO A 125 17.30 -19.86 -2.67
N PHE A 126 18.04 -18.94 -2.06
CA PHE A 126 17.46 -17.77 -1.40
C PHE A 126 18.29 -16.52 -1.63
N GLY A 127 17.62 -15.37 -1.52
CA GLY A 127 18.29 -14.12 -1.20
C GLY A 127 17.80 -13.59 0.15
N ARG A 128 18.73 -12.99 0.89
CA ARG A 128 18.52 -12.40 2.20
C ARG A 128 18.76 -10.90 2.10
N ILE A 129 17.75 -10.12 2.47
CA ILE A 129 17.78 -8.66 2.47
C ILE A 129 17.80 -8.23 3.92
N SER A 130 18.88 -7.57 4.35
CA SER A 130 19.10 -7.24 5.77
C SER A 130 19.29 -5.75 6.01
N THR A 131 18.82 -5.29 7.16
CA THR A 131 19.08 -3.95 7.69
C THR A 131 20.40 -3.89 8.45
N ALA A 132 20.88 -2.67 8.73
CA ALA A 132 21.85 -2.50 9.82
C ALA A 132 21.18 -2.82 11.18
N SER A 133 21.99 -3.06 12.22
CA SER A 133 21.47 -3.24 13.58
C SER A 133 21.03 -1.89 14.17
N THR A 134 19.78 -1.79 14.62
CA THR A 134 19.17 -0.55 15.14
C THR A 134 17.98 -0.87 16.04
N THR A 135 17.52 0.11 16.81
CA THR A 135 16.33 0.02 17.67
C THR A 135 15.02 0.31 16.93
N SER A 136 15.10 0.87 15.73
CA SER A 136 13.95 1.17 14.88
C SER A 136 14.37 1.03 13.43
N THR A 137 13.67 0.18 12.67
CA THR A 137 13.93 0.02 11.24
C THR A 137 12.67 -0.40 10.50
N ARG A 138 12.72 -0.20 9.19
CA ARG A 138 11.74 -0.71 8.24
C ARG A 138 12.44 -1.51 7.16
N LEU A 139 11.72 -2.51 6.70
CA LEU A 139 12.06 -3.24 5.50
C LEU A 139 10.87 -3.13 4.54
N ILE A 140 11.04 -2.36 3.47
CA ILE A 140 9.99 -2.08 2.48
C ILE A 140 10.40 -2.76 1.19
N ASN A 141 9.65 -3.80 0.82
CA ASN A 141 9.86 -4.55 -0.41
C ASN A 141 8.65 -4.43 -1.34
N VAL A 142 8.92 -4.30 -2.63
CA VAL A 142 7.92 -4.43 -3.70
C VAL A 142 8.19 -5.73 -4.41
N ILE A 143 7.16 -6.58 -4.49
CA ILE A 143 7.24 -7.92 -5.04
C ILE A 143 6.44 -7.96 -6.34
N LEU A 144 7.13 -8.30 -7.42
CA LEU A 144 6.63 -8.25 -8.79
C LEU A 144 6.69 -9.65 -9.42
N PRO A 145 5.56 -10.36 -9.52
CA PRO A 145 5.43 -11.46 -10.47
C PRO A 145 5.36 -10.91 -11.90
N THR A 146 6.15 -11.46 -12.82
CA THR A 146 6.12 -11.13 -14.25
C THR A 146 6.66 -12.31 -15.06
N ASP A 147 6.85 -12.14 -16.37
CA ASP A 147 7.52 -13.10 -17.24
C ASP A 147 8.87 -12.55 -17.73
N THR A 148 9.66 -13.40 -18.40
CA THR A 148 10.97 -13.02 -18.94
C THR A 148 10.88 -11.86 -19.94
N ALA A 149 9.74 -11.69 -20.65
CA ALA A 149 9.55 -10.63 -21.63
C ALA A 149 9.19 -9.27 -20.97
N GLY A 150 8.47 -9.31 -19.84
CA GLY A 150 8.10 -8.15 -19.03
C GLY A 150 9.23 -7.65 -18.14
N TRP A 151 10.16 -8.52 -17.71
CA TRP A 151 11.24 -8.17 -16.78
C TRP A 151 12.11 -6.96 -17.18
N PRO A 152 12.53 -6.78 -18.46
CA PRO A 152 13.26 -5.59 -18.89
C PRO A 152 12.47 -4.28 -18.65
N ASN A 153 11.15 -4.37 -18.61
CA ASN A 153 10.19 -3.27 -18.42
C ASN A 153 9.55 -3.28 -17.02
N ARG A 154 10.21 -3.89 -16.02
CA ARG A 154 9.77 -3.84 -14.62
C ARG A 154 9.60 -2.38 -14.14
N PRO A 155 8.69 -2.12 -13.19
CA PRO A 155 8.42 -0.77 -12.72
C PRO A 155 9.63 -0.13 -12.04
N THR A 156 9.67 1.19 -12.09
CA THR A 156 10.61 1.99 -11.29
C THR A 156 10.00 2.22 -9.91
N LEU A 157 10.79 2.02 -8.87
CA LEU A 157 10.37 2.18 -7.47
C LEU A 157 11.03 3.42 -6.87
N GLU A 158 10.27 4.18 -6.09
CA GLU A 158 10.77 5.33 -5.35
C GLU A 158 10.12 5.39 -3.96
N LEU A 159 10.92 5.75 -2.94
CA LEU A 159 10.43 6.01 -1.59
C LEU A 159 10.25 7.52 -1.42
N LEU A 160 9.01 8.01 -1.55
CA LEU A 160 8.70 9.43 -1.45
C LEU A 160 8.75 9.94 -0.01
N HIS A 161 8.50 9.05 0.96
CA HIS A 161 8.49 9.36 2.39
C HIS A 161 8.71 8.09 3.21
N ASP A 162 9.46 8.19 4.30
CA ASP A 162 9.64 7.14 5.30
C ASP A 162 9.99 7.77 6.65
N ASP A 163 9.05 7.68 7.60
CA ASP A 163 9.29 8.01 9.00
C ASP A 163 8.54 7.07 9.95
N THR A 164 8.64 7.34 11.24
CA THR A 164 8.03 6.53 12.31
C THR A 164 6.51 6.46 12.33
N THR A 165 5.84 7.30 11.55
CA THR A 165 4.39 7.45 11.52
C THR A 165 3.77 6.93 10.23
N ALA A 166 4.43 7.17 9.10
CA ALA A 166 3.91 6.82 7.78
C ALA A 166 5.02 6.68 6.73
N GLN A 167 4.65 6.11 5.59
CA GLN A 167 5.49 6.07 4.40
C GLN A 167 4.66 6.20 3.13
N VAL A 168 5.34 6.58 2.05
CA VAL A 168 4.74 6.63 0.72
C VAL A 168 5.68 5.99 -0.28
N VAL A 169 5.21 4.92 -0.90
CA VAL A 169 5.91 4.21 -1.97
C VAL A 169 5.31 4.62 -3.30
N ARG A 170 6.17 5.02 -4.24
CA ARG A 170 5.82 5.26 -5.63
C ARG A 170 6.24 4.08 -6.50
N VAL A 171 5.33 3.63 -7.35
CA VAL A 171 5.55 2.63 -8.39
C VAL A 171 5.18 3.24 -9.73
N THR A 172 6.18 3.47 -10.58
CA THR A 172 5.98 3.93 -11.96
C THR A 172 5.99 2.73 -12.89
N HIS A 173 4.86 2.49 -13.55
CA HIS A 173 4.67 1.35 -14.44
C HIS A 173 5.44 1.56 -15.74
N ASN A 174 6.36 0.65 -16.08
CA ASN A 174 7.11 0.69 -17.34
C ASN A 174 6.63 -0.37 -18.35
N MET A 175 5.60 -1.12 -17.99
CA MET A 175 5.00 -2.17 -18.79
C MET A 175 3.50 -1.90 -18.94
N ASP A 176 2.98 -2.13 -20.15
CA ASP A 176 1.55 -2.22 -20.36
C ASP A 176 1.04 -3.52 -19.73
N SER A 177 -0.02 -3.40 -18.95
CA SER A 177 -0.72 -4.52 -18.34
C SER A 177 -2.21 -4.26 -18.34
N ASP A 178 -3.00 -5.28 -18.02
CA ASP A 178 -4.45 -5.13 -17.78
C ASP A 178 -4.77 -4.15 -16.63
N ILE A 179 -3.76 -3.80 -15.83
CA ILE A 179 -3.87 -3.04 -14.58
C ILE A 179 -3.51 -1.57 -14.79
N ALA A 180 -2.48 -1.31 -15.59
CA ALA A 180 -1.94 0.03 -15.81
C ALA A 180 -1.25 0.11 -17.17
N ALA A 181 -1.42 1.26 -17.83
CA ALA A 181 -0.64 1.61 -19.01
C ALA A 181 0.75 2.10 -18.60
N THR A 182 1.71 1.97 -19.51
CA THR A 182 3.07 2.49 -19.35
C THR A 182 3.04 3.97 -18.99
N GLY A 183 3.87 4.35 -18.02
CA GLY A 183 3.99 5.68 -17.45
C GLY A 183 2.91 6.04 -16.41
N THR A 184 1.94 5.17 -16.15
CA THR A 184 1.02 5.30 -15.00
C THR A 184 1.83 5.26 -13.71
N VAL A 185 1.41 6.04 -12.71
CA VAL A 185 2.05 6.12 -11.40
C VAL A 185 1.08 5.72 -10.31
N ASP A 186 1.49 4.79 -9.46
CA ASP A 186 0.83 4.47 -8.19
C ASP A 186 1.62 5.06 -7.04
N ASP A 187 0.98 5.88 -6.21
CA ASP A 187 1.50 6.24 -4.90
C ASP A 187 0.68 5.53 -3.82
N VAL A 188 1.35 4.73 -3.00
CA VAL A 188 0.76 3.96 -1.91
C VAL A 188 1.22 4.52 -0.57
N PHE A 189 0.30 5.10 0.17
CA PHE A 189 0.48 5.61 1.53
C PHE A 189 0.20 4.51 2.54
N PHE A 190 1.02 4.39 3.58
CA PHE A 190 0.79 3.51 4.72
C PHE A 190 0.97 4.30 6.01
N ALA A 191 0.12 4.06 7.00
CA ALA A 191 0.30 4.53 8.36
C ALA A 191 0.56 3.36 9.31
N TYR A 192 1.33 3.61 10.36
CA TYR A 192 1.63 2.57 11.35
C TYR A 192 0.61 2.48 12.49
N ASN A 193 -0.21 3.52 12.73
CA ASN A 193 -1.09 3.60 13.92
C ASN A 193 -2.29 4.61 13.81
N SER A 194 -2.82 5.00 12.65
CA SER A 194 -3.52 6.31 12.57
C SER A 194 -5.04 6.34 12.81
N PRO A 195 -5.49 7.11 13.83
CA PRO A 195 -6.77 7.84 13.80
C PRO A 195 -6.59 9.33 13.44
N ASP A 196 -5.36 9.85 13.54
CA ASP A 196 -5.04 11.27 13.31
C ASP A 196 -4.68 11.58 11.86
N MET A 197 -4.71 12.86 11.51
CA MET A 197 -4.37 13.34 10.19
C MET A 197 -2.84 13.46 10.04
N LEU A 198 -2.24 12.57 9.26
CA LEU A 198 -0.80 12.53 9.00
C LEU A 198 -0.47 13.18 7.66
N THR A 199 0.72 13.80 7.57
CA THR A 199 1.32 14.25 6.31
C THR A 199 2.52 13.35 6.03
N ALA A 200 2.55 12.71 4.86
CA ALA A 200 3.66 11.89 4.40
C ALA A 200 3.91 12.15 2.92
N GLY A 201 5.10 12.64 2.59
CA GLY A 201 5.44 13.06 1.23
C GLY A 201 4.40 14.03 0.66
N PRO A 202 3.84 13.77 -0.53
CA PRO A 202 2.86 14.66 -1.15
C PRO A 202 1.44 14.50 -0.59
N TYR A 203 1.20 13.59 0.38
CA TYR A 203 -0.14 13.26 0.84
C TYR A 203 -0.41 13.70 2.28
N ARG A 204 -1.69 13.96 2.56
CA ARG A 204 -2.21 14.08 3.92
C ARG A 204 -3.45 13.20 4.08
N SER A 205 -3.40 12.25 5.01
CA SER A 205 -4.48 11.26 5.24
C SER A 205 -4.48 10.73 6.68
N ASN A 206 -5.65 10.29 7.15
CA ASN A 206 -5.85 9.56 8.40
C ASN A 206 -6.21 8.10 8.13
N ALA A 207 -5.99 7.64 6.90
CA ALA A 207 -6.19 6.25 6.52
C ALA A 207 -5.10 5.35 7.10
N ASN A 208 -5.40 4.06 7.23
CA ASN A 208 -4.36 3.06 7.46
C ASN A 208 -3.53 2.83 6.18
N VAL A 209 -4.22 2.78 5.04
CA VAL A 209 -3.60 2.70 3.72
C VAL A 209 -4.40 3.56 2.74
N ALA A 210 -3.70 4.15 1.78
CA ALA A 210 -4.33 4.78 0.63
C ALA A 210 -3.54 4.50 -0.65
N LEU A 211 -4.24 4.50 -1.79
CA LEU A 211 -3.65 4.41 -3.12
C LEU A 211 -4.13 5.59 -3.96
N VAL A 212 -3.21 6.25 -4.64
CA VAL A 212 -3.51 7.22 -5.70
C VAL A 212 -2.85 6.78 -6.99
N ARG A 213 -3.66 6.47 -8.00
CA ARG A 213 -3.20 6.18 -9.36
C ARG A 213 -3.37 7.38 -10.25
N ARG A 214 -2.33 7.77 -10.98
CA ARG A 214 -2.35 8.83 -12.00
C ARG A 214 -1.90 8.31 -13.36
N ASP A 215 -2.49 8.87 -14.42
CA ASP A 215 -2.01 8.66 -15.78
C ASP A 215 -0.73 9.46 -16.06
N VAL A 216 -0.23 9.34 -17.29
CA VAL A 216 1.01 10.00 -17.77
C VAL A 216 0.93 11.53 -17.81
N VAL A 217 -0.27 12.12 -17.77
CA VAL A 217 -0.46 13.58 -17.72
C VAL A 217 -0.79 14.08 -16.31
N GLY A 218 -0.82 13.18 -15.32
CA GLY A 218 -1.08 13.50 -13.92
C GLY A 218 -2.56 13.50 -13.52
N THR A 219 -3.47 13.07 -14.39
CA THR A 219 -4.88 12.93 -14.05
C THR A 219 -5.07 11.81 -13.04
N VAL A 220 -5.80 12.07 -11.96
CA VAL A 220 -6.16 11.04 -10.97
C VAL A 220 -7.16 10.06 -11.60
N LEU A 221 -6.74 8.80 -11.75
CA LEU A 221 -7.55 7.71 -12.27
C LEU A 221 -8.22 6.91 -11.15
N THR A 222 -7.51 6.71 -10.03
CA THR A 222 -8.02 5.96 -8.89
C THR A 222 -7.60 6.61 -7.59
N ALA A 223 -8.51 6.64 -6.62
CA ALA A 223 -8.22 6.89 -5.22
C ALA A 223 -8.84 5.79 -4.35
N VAL A 224 -8.07 5.20 -3.45
CA VAL A 224 -8.55 4.23 -2.46
C VAL A 224 -8.13 4.66 -1.08
N VAL A 225 -9.00 4.51 -0.10
CA VAL A 225 -8.78 4.86 1.31
C VAL A 225 -9.34 3.75 2.19
N ASP A 226 -8.55 3.24 3.13
CA ASP A 226 -9.00 2.29 4.14
C ASP A 226 -9.00 2.91 5.54
N GLN A 227 -10.15 2.83 6.22
CA GLN A 227 -10.38 3.38 7.56
C GLN A 227 -10.01 4.87 7.73
N GLY A 228 -10.00 5.62 6.63
CA GLY A 228 -9.75 7.06 6.62
C GLY A 228 -11.00 7.86 6.30
N THR A 229 -11.05 9.12 6.75
CA THR A 229 -12.15 10.04 6.43
C THR A 229 -11.84 10.88 5.18
N GLN A 230 -10.56 11.00 4.82
CA GLN A 230 -10.12 11.79 3.67
C GLN A 230 -8.70 11.46 3.19
N LEU A 231 -8.42 11.82 1.94
CA LEU A 231 -7.11 11.79 1.33
C LEU A 231 -6.90 13.08 0.53
N TRP A 232 -5.82 13.79 0.86
CA TRP A 232 -5.46 15.07 0.28
C TRP A 232 -4.11 14.96 -0.46
N ASP A 233 -4.05 15.55 -1.65
CA ASP A 233 -2.83 15.78 -2.40
C ASP A 233 -2.34 17.20 -2.10
N SER A 234 -1.27 17.29 -1.32
CA SER A 234 -0.69 18.53 -0.81
C SER A 234 0.07 19.31 -1.88
N VAL A 235 0.55 18.62 -2.92
CA VAL A 235 1.28 19.27 -4.04
C VAL A 235 0.30 20.09 -4.87
N ASN A 236 -0.82 19.48 -5.23
CA ASN A 236 -1.86 20.12 -6.05
C ASN A 236 -2.91 20.85 -5.21
N GLN A 237 -2.80 20.83 -3.87
CA GLN A 237 -3.73 21.45 -2.92
C GLN A 237 -5.19 21.03 -3.16
N GLN A 238 -5.41 19.74 -3.35
CA GLN A 238 -6.71 19.18 -3.70
C GLN A 238 -7.07 18.01 -2.79
N MET A 239 -8.33 17.95 -2.37
CA MET A 239 -8.85 16.75 -1.69
C MET A 239 -9.20 15.72 -2.75
N LEU A 240 -8.54 14.57 -2.76
CA LEU A 240 -8.83 13.55 -3.76
C LEU A 240 -10.15 12.84 -3.46
N ILE A 241 -10.38 12.56 -2.18
CA ILE A 241 -11.62 11.97 -1.66
C ILE A 241 -11.84 12.41 -0.22
N GLY A 242 -13.09 12.70 0.15
CA GLY A 242 -13.42 13.22 1.47
C GLY A 242 -14.85 12.97 1.93
N ASN A 243 -15.09 13.34 3.19
CA ASN A 243 -16.34 13.10 3.91
C ASN A 243 -16.74 11.61 3.94
N LEU A 244 -15.75 10.75 4.16
CA LEU A 244 -15.96 9.31 4.33
C LEU A 244 -16.31 9.00 5.79
N SER A 245 -16.97 7.88 6.03
CA SER A 245 -17.35 7.42 7.38
C SER A 245 -16.16 7.08 8.28
N GLY A 246 -14.97 6.90 7.70
CA GLY A 246 -13.82 6.30 8.40
C GLY A 246 -13.98 4.81 8.66
N GLN A 247 -15.06 4.18 8.17
CA GLN A 247 -15.33 2.75 8.36
C GLN A 247 -15.16 1.99 7.05
N GLY A 248 -14.27 0.99 7.09
CA GLY A 248 -13.98 0.14 5.94
C GLY A 248 -13.19 0.84 4.83
N MET A 249 -13.03 0.12 3.73
CA MET A 249 -12.33 0.61 2.55
C MET A 249 -13.31 1.26 1.58
N VAL A 250 -12.88 2.37 0.97
CA VAL A 250 -13.58 3.10 -0.08
C VAL A 250 -12.69 3.15 -1.30
N SER A 251 -13.26 2.91 -2.49
CA SER A 251 -12.54 3.06 -3.75
C SER A 251 -13.30 3.95 -4.72
N VAL A 252 -12.57 4.75 -5.48
CA VAL A 252 -13.06 5.60 -6.54
C VAL A 252 -12.19 5.40 -7.76
N THR A 253 -12.81 5.12 -8.90
CA THR A 253 -12.13 4.95 -10.18
C THR A 253 -12.83 5.79 -11.24
N ARG A 254 -12.03 6.50 -12.04
CA ARG A 254 -12.48 7.33 -13.14
C ARG A 254 -12.21 6.61 -14.47
N ASN A 255 -13.21 6.60 -15.34
CA ASN A 255 -13.09 6.19 -16.73
C ASN A 255 -13.75 7.23 -17.63
N GLY A 256 -12.94 8.10 -18.25
CA GLY A 256 -13.43 9.23 -19.03
C GLY A 256 -14.26 10.20 -18.19
N THR A 257 -15.54 10.34 -18.54
CA THR A 257 -16.51 11.20 -17.83
C THR A 257 -17.33 10.45 -16.77
N GLN A 258 -17.10 9.14 -16.59
CA GLN A 258 -17.77 8.32 -15.58
C GLN A 258 -16.86 8.13 -14.36
N VAL A 259 -17.45 8.26 -13.17
CA VAL A 259 -16.84 7.90 -11.89
C VAL A 259 -17.58 6.70 -11.32
N SER A 260 -16.84 5.68 -10.91
CA SER A 260 -17.35 4.55 -10.13
C SER A 260 -16.79 4.63 -8.73
N ALA A 261 -17.66 4.67 -7.74
CA ALA A 261 -17.33 4.72 -6.32
C ALA A 261 -17.91 3.50 -5.61
N ASN A 262 -17.19 2.96 -4.65
CA ASN A 262 -17.66 1.83 -3.85
C ASN A 262 -17.47 2.12 -2.37
N GLY A 263 -18.50 1.84 -1.56
CA GLY A 263 -18.46 2.04 -0.10
C GLY A 263 -18.59 3.49 0.34
N VAL A 264 -19.02 4.36 -0.56
CA VAL A 264 -19.28 5.77 -0.25
C VAL A 264 -20.71 5.95 0.25
N ALA A 265 -20.90 6.91 1.15
CA ALA A 265 -22.22 7.36 1.60
C ALA A 265 -22.62 8.67 0.91
N ASN A 266 -23.88 9.07 1.04
CA ASN A 266 -24.34 10.39 0.59
C ASN A 266 -23.51 11.51 1.24
N GLY A 267 -23.19 12.52 0.43
CA GLY A 267 -22.34 13.65 0.83
C GLY A 267 -20.83 13.38 0.74
N ALA A 268 -20.39 12.14 0.51
CA ALA A 268 -19.01 11.87 0.13
C ALA A 268 -18.69 12.58 -1.19
N PHE A 269 -17.43 12.98 -1.38
CA PHE A 269 -17.03 13.70 -2.58
C PHE A 269 -15.66 13.25 -3.08
N MET A 270 -15.44 13.39 -4.37
CA MET A 270 -14.19 13.07 -5.04
C MET A 270 -13.78 14.13 -6.06
N TYR A 271 -12.47 14.33 -6.20
CA TYR A 271 -11.91 15.12 -7.28
C TYR A 271 -12.05 14.37 -8.61
N ALA A 272 -12.84 14.91 -9.53
CA ALA A 272 -13.20 14.30 -10.80
C ALA A 272 -13.53 15.38 -11.86
N PRO A 273 -12.54 16.18 -12.29
CA PRO A 273 -12.76 17.29 -13.22
C PRO A 273 -13.37 16.80 -14.54
N GLY A 274 -14.52 17.36 -14.93
CA GLY A 274 -15.24 17.00 -16.16
C GLY A 274 -16.02 15.69 -16.11
N ALA A 275 -16.17 15.06 -14.93
CA ALA A 275 -17.09 13.93 -14.78
C ALA A 275 -18.55 14.39 -14.83
N THR A 276 -19.38 13.59 -15.51
CA THR A 276 -20.81 13.87 -15.71
C THR A 276 -21.71 12.74 -15.23
N SER A 277 -21.15 11.59 -14.82
CA SER A 277 -21.92 10.47 -14.31
C SER A 277 -21.24 9.78 -13.12
N LEU A 278 -22.06 9.32 -12.18
CA LEU A 278 -21.64 8.60 -10.98
C LEU A 278 -22.31 7.23 -10.93
N ARG A 279 -21.52 6.19 -10.65
CA ARG A 279 -22.00 4.89 -10.19
C ARG A 279 -21.54 4.66 -8.76
N VAL A 280 -22.45 4.27 -7.88
CA VAL A 280 -22.15 3.87 -6.50
C VAL A 280 -22.49 2.41 -6.34
N ASP A 281 -21.51 1.60 -5.91
CA ASP A 281 -21.64 0.14 -5.72
C ASP A 281 -22.29 -0.56 -6.94
N GLY A 282 -21.91 -0.10 -8.14
CA GLY A 282 -22.39 -0.64 -9.42
C GLY A 282 -23.72 -0.07 -9.92
N ALA A 283 -24.45 0.74 -9.16
CA ALA A 283 -25.71 1.35 -9.60
C ALA A 283 -25.51 2.82 -10.01
N SER A 284 -26.21 3.29 -11.05
CA SER A 284 -26.23 4.72 -11.39
C SER A 284 -26.82 5.52 -10.23
N HIS A 285 -26.12 6.59 -9.83
CA HIS A 285 -26.51 7.40 -8.68
C HIS A 285 -26.69 8.87 -9.09
N SER A 286 -27.49 9.62 -8.33
CA SER A 286 -27.54 11.07 -8.46
C SER A 286 -26.28 11.72 -7.88
N SER A 287 -25.86 12.85 -8.44
CA SER A 287 -24.69 13.59 -7.97
C SER A 287 -24.82 15.09 -8.21
N LEU A 288 -24.08 15.87 -7.42
CA LEU A 288 -23.81 17.28 -7.68
C LEU A 288 -22.39 17.43 -8.22
N THR A 289 -22.20 18.32 -9.19
CA THR A 289 -20.88 18.77 -9.62
C THR A 289 -20.61 20.14 -9.00
N CYS A 290 -19.54 20.28 -8.23
CA CYS A 290 -19.13 21.53 -7.61
C CYS A 290 -17.68 21.86 -8.01
N GLY A 291 -17.51 22.68 -9.05
CA GLY A 291 -16.19 22.86 -9.67
C GLY A 291 -15.67 21.54 -10.24
N ASP A 292 -14.47 21.13 -9.82
CA ASP A 292 -13.82 19.89 -10.25
C ASP A 292 -14.22 18.66 -9.43
N TYR A 293 -15.24 18.78 -8.57
CA TYR A 293 -15.64 17.71 -7.66
C TYR A 293 -17.00 17.14 -8.01
N LEU A 294 -17.12 15.83 -7.81
CA LEU A 294 -18.38 15.10 -7.86
C LEU A 294 -18.78 14.70 -6.44
N ILE A 295 -20.04 14.96 -6.08
CA ILE A 295 -20.58 14.70 -4.74
C ILE A 295 -21.68 13.65 -4.85
N VAL A 296 -21.64 12.67 -3.97
CA VAL A 296 -22.63 11.57 -3.93
C VAL A 296 -23.96 12.09 -3.40
N GLY A 297 -25.01 11.96 -4.20
CA GLY A 297 -26.36 12.40 -3.87
C GLY A 297 -26.57 13.90 -4.10
N ASN A 298 -27.69 14.41 -3.56
CA ASN A 298 -28.14 15.80 -3.77
C ASN A 298 -27.98 16.69 -2.52
N SER A 299 -27.36 16.18 -1.47
CA SER A 299 -27.07 16.96 -0.27
C SER A 299 -25.92 17.92 -0.55
N MET A 300 -26.13 19.21 -0.27
CA MET A 300 -25.05 20.20 -0.36
C MET A 300 -23.88 19.79 0.54
N PRO A 301 -22.64 19.90 0.05
CA PRO A 301 -21.49 19.51 0.84
C PRO A 301 -21.24 20.53 1.96
N PRO A 302 -20.36 20.19 2.92
CA PRO A 302 -19.95 21.11 3.97
C PRO A 302 -19.43 22.44 3.40
N SER A 303 -19.97 23.57 3.89
CA SER A 303 -19.66 24.92 3.37
C SER A 303 -18.22 25.38 3.63
N ASN A 304 -17.49 24.67 4.50
CA ASN A 304 -16.07 24.89 4.75
C ASN A 304 -15.16 24.26 3.68
N VAL A 305 -15.71 23.45 2.78
CA VAL A 305 -14.95 22.79 1.70
C VAL A 305 -15.36 23.33 0.33
N PHE A 306 -16.63 23.69 0.13
CA PHE A 306 -17.13 24.12 -1.18
C PHE A 306 -17.91 25.43 -1.12
N ASN A 307 -17.82 26.20 -2.21
CA ASN A 307 -18.76 27.28 -2.45
C ASN A 307 -20.07 26.71 -3.01
N ALA A 308 -21.15 26.80 -2.23
CA ALA A 308 -22.47 26.33 -2.60
C ALA A 308 -22.96 26.89 -3.96
N SER A 309 -22.56 28.10 -4.34
CA SER A 309 -22.99 28.72 -5.59
C SER A 309 -22.40 28.09 -6.86
N THR A 310 -21.39 27.21 -6.73
CA THR A 310 -20.76 26.54 -7.88
C THR A 310 -21.29 25.14 -8.13
N CYS A 311 -22.31 24.71 -7.37
CA CYS A 311 -22.83 23.36 -7.40
C CYS A 311 -24.01 23.23 -8.38
N THR A 312 -23.89 22.34 -9.37
CA THR A 312 -24.93 22.03 -10.35
C THR A 312 -25.39 20.58 -10.23
N PRO A 313 -26.70 20.31 -10.14
CA PRO A 313 -27.22 18.94 -10.20
C PRO A 313 -26.92 18.30 -11.55
N GLN A 314 -26.47 17.04 -11.52
CA GLN A 314 -26.38 16.21 -12.71
C GLN A 314 -27.68 15.40 -12.81
N VAL A 315 -28.46 15.68 -13.86
CA VAL A 315 -29.67 14.91 -14.17
C VAL A 315 -29.26 13.69 -14.98
N GLN A 316 -29.70 12.51 -14.55
CA GLN A 316 -29.47 11.23 -15.25
C GLN A 316 -30.13 11.20 -16.62
#